data_AF-A0A8T4QRI5-F1
#
_entry.id   AF-A0A8T4QRI5-F1
#
_cell.length_a   1.000
_cell.length_b   1.000
_cell.length_c   1.000
_cell.angle_alpha   90.00
_cell.angle_beta   90.00
_cell.angle_gamma   90.00
#
_symmetry.space_group_name_H-M   'P 1'
#
loop_
_entity.id
_entity.type
_entity.pdbx_description
1 polymer ?
#
loop_
_entity_poly.entity_id
_entity_poly.type
_entity_poly.pdbx_seq_one_letter_code
_entity_poly.pdbx_strand_id
1 'polypeptide(L)'
;MEQVTEKHKTPWIKQWTLHTVEIPENQGDKIAKELSTSLDSKHSWYADFENKAFHYIIFRNKVFKVERAKLEQYSKVTKYGLTLGIPDYQLDFSPHIKEWKRK
;
A
#
# COMPACT_ATOMS: atom_id res chain seq x y z
N MET A 1 6.23 -15.01 -7.39
CA MET A 1 6.22 -15.68 -6.07
C MET A 1 7.66 -15.95 -5.69
N GLU A 2 8.04 -15.74 -4.44
CA GLU A 2 9.41 -15.95 -3.97
C GLU A 2 9.43 -16.51 -2.53
N GLN A 3 10.55 -17.10 -2.12
CA GLN A 3 10.73 -17.54 -0.75
C GLN A 3 10.93 -16.33 0.17
N VAL A 4 10.34 -16.40 1.37
CA VAL A 4 10.44 -15.32 2.35
C VAL A 4 11.86 -15.22 2.86
N THR A 5 12.39 -14.00 2.80
CA THR A 5 13.70 -13.60 3.34
C THR A 5 13.52 -12.60 4.47
N GLU A 6 14.56 -12.35 5.27
CA GLU A 6 14.51 -11.37 6.37
C GLU A 6 14.10 -9.95 5.91
N LYS A 7 14.43 -9.59 4.67
CA LYS A 7 14.05 -8.31 4.05
C LYS A 7 12.53 -8.14 3.90
N HIS A 8 11.79 -9.23 3.79
CA HIS A 8 10.33 -9.16 3.67
C HIS A 8 9.64 -8.80 4.99
N LYS A 9 10.32 -8.99 6.14
CA LYS A 9 9.77 -8.74 7.49
C LYS A 9 8.42 -9.43 7.76
N THR A 10 8.20 -10.58 7.12
CA THR A 10 6.97 -11.37 7.21
C THR A 10 7.29 -12.83 7.58
N PRO A 11 7.98 -13.11 8.71
CA PRO A 11 8.46 -14.45 9.05
C PRO A 11 7.37 -15.52 9.24
N TRP A 12 6.10 -15.10 9.34
CA TRP A 12 4.95 -15.98 9.54
C TRP A 12 4.41 -16.60 8.23
N ILE A 13 4.88 -16.16 7.06
CA ILE A 13 4.55 -16.79 5.78
C ILE A 13 5.76 -17.53 5.21
N LYS A 14 5.51 -18.57 4.42
CA LYS A 14 6.58 -19.36 3.74
C LYS A 14 6.92 -18.81 2.35
N GLN A 15 5.95 -18.17 1.71
CA GLN A 15 6.02 -17.73 0.33
C GLN A 15 5.44 -16.33 0.21
N TRP A 16 6.23 -15.42 -0.32
CA TRP A 16 5.82 -14.05 -0.59
C TRP A 16 5.28 -13.94 -2.02
N THR A 17 4.14 -13.27 -2.18
CA THR A 17 3.44 -13.18 -3.46
C THR A 17 2.92 -11.77 -3.68
N LEU A 18 3.28 -11.20 -4.82
CA LEU A 18 2.68 -9.98 -5.36
C LEU A 18 1.69 -10.36 -6.45
N HIS A 19 0.45 -9.88 -6.32
CA HIS A 19 -0.59 -10.02 -7.33
C HIS A 19 -1.08 -8.64 -7.74
N THR A 20 -1.07 -8.38 -9.05
CA THR A 20 -1.58 -7.15 -9.64
C THR A 20 -2.81 -7.48 -10.46
N VAL A 21 -3.85 -6.67 -10.32
CA VAL A 21 -5.09 -6.76 -11.08
C VAL A 21 -5.50 -5.37 -11.54
N GLU A 22 -6.24 -5.29 -12.64
CA GLU A 22 -6.86 -4.05 -13.10
C GLU A 22 -8.34 -4.06 -12.76
N ILE A 23 -8.84 -2.91 -12.32
CA ILE A 23 -10.26 -2.71 -11.99
C ILE A 23 -10.82 -1.53 -12.78
N PRO A 24 -12.13 -1.52 -13.09
CA PRO A 24 -12.76 -0.35 -13.69
C PRO A 24 -12.60 0.88 -12.80
N GLU A 25 -12.24 2.02 -13.39
CA GLU A 25 -11.94 3.25 -12.65
C GLU A 25 -13.10 3.72 -11.75
N ASN A 26 -14.34 3.54 -12.21
CA ASN A 26 -15.54 3.88 -11.46
C ASN A 26 -15.79 2.99 -10.23
N GLN A 27 -15.02 1.91 -10.06
CA GLN A 27 -15.12 1.01 -8.90
C GLN A 27 -14.05 1.29 -7.83
N GLY A 28 -13.10 2.21 -8.07
CA GLY A 28 -11.97 2.45 -7.17
C GLY A 28 -12.37 2.69 -5.72
N ASP A 29 -13.30 3.60 -5.46
CA ASP A 29 -13.76 3.90 -4.09
C ASP A 29 -14.42 2.68 -3.41
N LYS A 30 -15.22 1.91 -4.15
CA LYS A 30 -15.89 0.70 -3.65
C LYS A 30 -14.87 -0.38 -3.29
N ILE A 31 -13.94 -0.69 -4.21
CA ILE A 31 -12.92 -1.72 -4.00
C ILE A 31 -11.98 -1.33 -2.85
N ALA A 32 -11.57 -0.06 -2.76
CA ALA A 32 -10.74 0.40 -1.65
C ALA A 32 -11.44 0.17 -0.29
N LYS A 33 -12.74 0.42 -0.21
CA LYS A 33 -13.52 0.18 1.01
C LYS A 33 -13.60 -1.32 1.34
N GLU A 34 -13.91 -2.17 0.37
CA GLU A 34 -13.99 -3.62 0.56
C GLU A 34 -12.65 -4.24 0.96
N LEU A 35 -11.55 -3.81 0.35
CA LEU A 35 -10.20 -4.21 0.74
C LEU A 35 -9.90 -3.81 2.19
N SER A 36 -10.24 -2.58 2.59
CA SER A 36 -9.97 -2.10 3.96
C SER A 36 -10.62 -2.97 5.04
N THR A 37 -11.75 -3.62 4.75
CA THR A 37 -12.42 -4.52 5.71
C THR A 37 -11.94 -5.97 5.61
N SER A 38 -11.36 -6.34 4.47
CA SER A 38 -10.95 -7.72 4.14
C SER A 38 -9.48 -8.02 4.44
N LEU A 39 -8.62 -7.01 4.57
CA LEU A 39 -7.21 -7.21 4.92
C LEU A 39 -7.05 -7.95 6.25
N ASP A 40 -6.01 -8.77 6.37
CA ASP A 40 -5.74 -9.57 7.57
C ASP A 40 -5.74 -8.72 8.85
N SER A 41 -6.30 -9.29 9.92
CA SER A 41 -6.47 -8.61 11.20
C SER A 41 -5.30 -8.78 12.16
N LYS A 42 -4.43 -9.76 11.88
CA LYS A 42 -3.31 -10.13 12.77
C LYS A 42 -2.03 -9.39 12.43
N HIS A 43 -1.80 -9.09 11.15
CA HIS A 43 -0.56 -8.48 10.67
C HIS A 43 -0.82 -7.21 9.87
N SER A 44 0.16 -6.31 9.86
CA SER A 44 0.08 -4.99 9.23
C SER A 44 0.25 -5.02 7.72
N TRP A 45 -0.72 -5.60 7.01
CA TRP A 45 -0.77 -5.55 5.55
C TRP A 45 -1.38 -4.24 5.04
N TYR A 46 -0.95 -3.84 3.85
CA TYR A 46 -1.61 -2.81 3.07
C TYR A 46 -1.71 -3.27 1.61
N ALA A 47 -2.62 -2.64 0.87
CA ALA A 47 -2.72 -2.75 -0.57
C ALA A 47 -2.77 -1.34 -1.16
N ASP A 48 -2.27 -1.17 -2.37
CA ASP A 48 -2.37 0.09 -3.10
C ASP A 48 -2.74 -0.13 -4.57
N PHE A 49 -3.42 0.86 -5.14
CA PHE A 49 -3.66 0.96 -6.57
C PHE A 49 -3.86 2.43 -6.97
N GLU A 50 -3.60 2.76 -8.23
CA GLU A 50 -3.63 4.14 -8.70
C GLU A 50 -4.28 4.27 -10.07
N ASN A 51 -4.81 5.46 -10.33
CA ASN A 51 -5.20 5.92 -11.66
C ASN A 51 -4.42 7.21 -11.99
N LYS A 52 -4.87 7.97 -13.01
CA LYS A 52 -4.19 9.22 -13.42
C LYS A 52 -4.28 10.33 -12.37
N ALA A 53 -5.33 10.36 -11.56
CA ALA A 53 -5.60 11.44 -10.62
C ALA A 53 -5.27 11.06 -9.16
N PHE A 54 -5.60 9.83 -8.77
CA PHE A 54 -5.58 9.37 -7.39
C PHE A 54 -4.77 8.09 -7.22
N HIS A 55 -4.16 7.99 -6.05
CA HIS A 55 -3.53 6.79 -5.54
C HIS A 55 -4.25 6.40 -4.25
N TYR A 56 -4.83 5.20 -4.25
CA TYR A 56 -5.51 4.61 -3.11
C TYR A 56 -4.51 3.76 -2.35
N ILE A 57 -4.31 4.09 -1.07
CA ILE A 57 -3.46 3.32 -0.16
C ILE A 57 -4.35 2.84 0.98
N ILE A 58 -4.49 1.52 1.07
CA ILE A 58 -5.48 0.84 1.89
C ILE A 58 -4.79 0.06 3.00
N PHE A 59 -5.02 0.47 4.23
CA PHE A 59 -4.73 -0.30 5.43
C PHE A 59 -6.02 -0.91 5.97
N ARG A 60 -5.91 -1.87 6.88
CA ARG A 60 -7.08 -2.40 7.58
C ARG A 60 -7.83 -1.26 8.28
N ASN A 61 -9.13 -1.15 7.98
CA ASN A 61 -10.05 -0.13 8.48
C ASN A 61 -9.69 1.33 8.14
N LYS A 62 -8.73 1.59 7.25
CA LYS A 62 -8.35 2.96 6.88
C LYS A 62 -7.92 3.05 5.42
N VAL A 63 -8.58 3.94 4.68
CA VAL A 63 -8.28 4.22 3.28
C VAL A 63 -7.75 5.64 3.17
N PHE A 64 -6.62 5.81 2.47
CA PHE A 64 -6.14 7.11 2.04
C PHE A 64 -6.31 7.22 0.53
N LYS A 65 -7.06 8.22 0.08
CA LYS A 65 -7.16 8.61 -1.33
C LYS A 65 -6.28 9.83 -1.53
N VAL A 66 -5.12 9.62 -2.13
CA VAL A 66 -4.09 10.64 -2.33
C VAL A 66 -4.18 11.18 -3.74
N GLU A 67 -4.24 12.50 -3.90
CA GLU A 67 -4.04 13.14 -5.20
C GLU A 67 -2.58 13.00 -5.61
N ARG A 68 -2.31 12.43 -6.79
CA ARG A 68 -0.94 12.13 -7.23
C ARG A 68 -0.06 13.37 -7.35
N ALA A 69 -0.65 14.53 -7.64
CA ALA A 69 0.03 15.81 -7.72
C ALA A 69 0.44 16.38 -6.33
N LYS A 70 -0.10 15.86 -5.22
CA LYS A 70 0.09 16.42 -3.88
C LYS A 70 1.01 15.56 -3.02
N LEU A 71 2.32 15.76 -3.18
CA LEU A 71 3.37 15.04 -2.44
C LEU A 71 3.22 15.08 -0.91
N GLU A 72 2.68 16.18 -0.39
CA GLU A 72 2.45 16.35 1.05
C GLU A 72 1.48 15.31 1.64
N GLN A 73 0.53 14.83 0.83
CA GLN A 73 -0.43 13.82 1.27
C GLN A 73 0.28 12.47 1.51
N TYR A 74 1.26 12.11 0.67
CA TYR A 74 2.06 10.90 0.84
C TYR A 74 2.86 10.86 2.15
N SER A 75 3.32 12.02 2.63
CA SER A 75 4.01 12.10 3.92
C SER A 75 3.12 11.64 5.08
N LYS A 76 1.82 11.98 5.05
CA LYS A 76 0.86 11.55 6.08
C LYS A 76 0.61 10.05 6.04
N VAL A 77 0.49 9.49 4.84
CA VAL A 77 0.24 8.05 4.65
C VAL A 77 1.47 7.24 5.07
N THR A 78 2.66 7.68 4.69
CA THR A 78 3.93 7.04 5.05
C THR A 78 4.09 6.97 6.56
N LYS A 79 3.90 8.10 7.26
CA LYS A 79 3.94 8.15 8.73
C LYS A 79 2.96 7.15 9.35
N TYR A 80 1.75 7.02 8.79
CA TYR A 80 0.78 6.05 9.29
C TYR A 80 1.27 4.60 9.09
N GLY A 81 1.80 4.24 7.91
CA GLY A 81 2.38 2.91 7.67
C GLY A 81 3.50 2.56 8.64
N LEU A 82 4.39 3.51 8.92
CA LEU A 82 5.47 3.34 9.90
C LEU A 82 4.93 3.07 11.32
N THR A 83 3.85 3.74 11.74
CA THR A 83 3.22 3.47 13.06
C THR A 83 2.62 2.08 13.18
N LEU A 84 2.32 1.43 12.05
CA LEU A 84 1.86 0.04 12.01
C LEU A 84 3.02 -0.98 11.98
N GLY A 85 4.27 -0.51 12.00
CA GLY A 85 5.46 -1.35 11.95
C GLY A 85 5.87 -1.80 10.54
N ILE A 86 5.25 -1.23 9.49
CA ILE A 86 5.65 -1.49 8.10
C ILE A 86 7.00 -0.78 7.87
N PRO A 87 8.04 -1.49 7.38
CA PRO A 87 9.33 -0.87 7.09
C PRO A 87 9.22 0.22 6.01
N ASP A 88 9.96 1.32 6.17
CA ASP A 88 9.93 2.46 5.23
C ASP A 88 10.19 2.06 3.79
N TYR A 89 11.16 1.18 3.53
CA TYR A 89 11.49 0.70 2.18
C TYR A 89 10.39 -0.14 1.52
N GLN A 90 9.39 -0.61 2.27
CA GLN A 90 8.21 -1.25 1.70
C GLN A 90 7.14 -0.22 1.31
N LEU A 91 7.13 0.96 1.92
CA LEU A 91 6.26 2.08 1.57
C LEU A 91 6.87 2.85 0.38
N ASP A 92 7.02 2.19 -0.75
CA ASP A 92 7.69 2.68 -1.97
C ASP A 92 7.07 3.96 -2.59
N PHE A 93 5.83 4.30 -2.20
CA PHE A 93 5.20 5.59 -2.50
C PHE A 93 5.65 6.74 -1.60
N SER A 94 6.49 6.48 -0.60
CA SER A 94 7.06 7.49 0.30
C SER A 94 7.86 8.53 -0.48
N PRO A 95 7.66 9.85 -0.21
CA PRO A 95 8.40 10.90 -0.89
C PRO A 95 9.90 10.91 -0.53
N HIS A 96 10.32 10.12 0.47
CA HIS A 96 11.69 10.03 0.95
C HIS A 96 12.53 8.97 0.22
N ILE A 97 11.89 8.08 -0.56
CA ILE A 97 12.58 7.02 -1.29
C ILE A 97 13.01 7.56 -2.67
N LYS A 98 14.33 7.63 -2.91
CA LYS A 98 14.91 8.21 -4.15
C LYS A 98 14.49 7.53 -5.45
N GLU A 99 14.02 6.29 -5.40
CA GLU A 99 13.43 5.56 -6.53
C GLU A 99 11.97 5.98 -6.83
N TRP A 100 11.60 7.22 -6.52
CA TRP A 100 10.30 7.81 -6.86
C TRP A 100 10.20 8.14 -8.36
N LYS A 101 10.36 7.12 -9.20
CA LYS A 101 10.05 7.12 -10.65
C LYS A 101 9.02 6.02 -10.93
N ARG A 102 7.79 6.20 -10.43
CA ARG A 102 6.64 5.48 -10.99
C ARG A 102 6.29 6.18 -12.32
N LYS A 103 6.51 5.47 -13.44
CA LYS A 103 6.25 5.93 -14.81
C LYS A 103 4.81 6.37 -15.02
#